data_AF-A0A9D1I727-F1
#
_entry.id   AF-A0A9D1I727-F1
#
_cell.length_a   1.000
_cell.length_b   1.000
_cell.length_c   1.000
_cell.angle_alpha   90.00
_cell.angle_beta   90.00
_cell.angle_gamma   90.00
#
_symmetry.space_group_name_H-M   'P 1'
#
loop_
_entity.id
_entity.type
_entity.pdbx_description
1 polymer ?
#
loop_
_entity_poly.entity_id
_entity_poly.type
_entity_poly.pdbx_seq_one_letter_code
_entity_poly.pdbx_strand_id
1 'polypeptide(L)'
;MSKTEKNKAEKNSSKLETIRWLCFVPALIMYFAVREAFGTAAAIIAAAVFGMGFFAICSRGRMRVICEEIVSDISETLEKMGHDEIFFEVKKFSPGFVIRVYLIRARNSAPMYKKAILDRLNRGWYKRHVLAAQVVDIEGVEDVKEAQRMLNSALLEDLKRKLKDGSGDKDKPDGRR
;
A
#
# COMPACT_ATOMS: atom_id res chain seq x y z
N MET A 1 -1.44 18.07 -13.60
CA MET A 1 -0.42 17.12 -14.11
C MET A 1 -0.79 16.59 -15.49
N SER A 2 0.17 16.60 -16.41
CA SER A 2 -0.01 16.31 -17.84
C SER A 2 -0.18 14.81 -18.10
N LYS A 3 -0.96 14.42 -19.13
CA LYS A 3 -1.12 13.02 -19.59
C LYS A 3 0.21 12.27 -19.75
N THR A 4 1.30 12.99 -20.02
CA THR A 4 2.65 12.46 -20.21
C THR A 4 3.27 11.92 -18.91
N GLU A 5 2.94 12.47 -17.74
CA GLU A 5 3.48 12.05 -16.43
C GLU A 5 2.83 10.75 -15.96
N LYS A 6 1.51 10.62 -16.10
CA LYS A 6 0.76 9.38 -15.77
C LYS A 6 1.26 8.19 -16.59
N ASN A 7 1.55 8.42 -17.88
CA ASN A 7 2.12 7.40 -18.78
C ASN A 7 3.55 7.00 -18.37
N LYS A 8 4.31 7.90 -17.74
CA LYS A 8 5.68 7.65 -17.28
C LYS A 8 5.70 6.85 -15.98
N ALA A 9 4.80 7.14 -15.03
CA ALA A 9 4.68 6.41 -13.78
C ALA A 9 4.20 4.95 -14.00
N GLU A 10 3.24 4.75 -14.91
CA GLU A 10 2.76 3.43 -15.33
C GLU A 10 3.84 2.62 -16.08
N LYS A 11 4.61 3.27 -16.97
CA LYS A 11 5.78 2.64 -17.60
C LYS A 11 6.90 2.34 -16.59
N ASN A 12 7.06 3.14 -15.55
CA ASN A 12 8.06 2.91 -14.53
C ASN A 12 7.66 1.75 -13.60
N SER A 13 6.39 1.61 -13.24
CA SER A 13 5.92 0.49 -12.41
C SER A 13 6.03 -0.85 -13.15
N SER A 14 5.70 -0.88 -14.44
CA SER A 14 5.92 -2.04 -15.32
C SER A 14 7.41 -2.32 -15.54
N LYS A 15 8.26 -1.30 -15.75
CA LYS A 15 9.74 -1.47 -15.77
C LYS A 15 10.29 -2.00 -14.44
N LEU A 16 9.74 -1.60 -13.30
CA LEU A 16 10.12 -2.13 -12.00
C LEU A 16 9.66 -3.58 -11.82
N GLU A 17 8.58 -4.00 -12.48
CA GLU A 17 8.15 -5.40 -12.57
C GLU A 17 9.06 -6.23 -13.49
N THR A 18 9.55 -5.65 -14.59
CA THR A 18 10.60 -6.24 -15.44
C THR A 18 11.96 -6.31 -14.72
N ILE A 19 12.33 -5.27 -13.96
CA ILE A 19 13.55 -5.23 -13.13
C ILE A 19 13.48 -6.24 -11.98
N ARG A 20 12.28 -6.50 -11.44
CA ARG A 20 12.08 -7.60 -10.48
C ARG A 20 12.39 -8.97 -11.07
N TRP A 21 12.19 -9.15 -12.38
CA TRP A 21 12.61 -10.35 -13.09
C TRP A 21 14.11 -10.32 -13.43
N LEU A 22 14.69 -9.11 -13.50
CA LEU A 22 16.13 -8.92 -13.63
C LEU A 22 16.89 -9.27 -12.35
N CYS A 23 16.24 -9.49 -11.19
CA CYS A 23 16.88 -9.99 -9.95
C CYS A 23 17.68 -11.29 -10.18
N PHE A 24 17.28 -12.10 -11.17
CA PHE A 24 17.99 -13.32 -11.53
C PHE A 24 19.36 -13.04 -12.14
N VAL A 25 19.56 -11.91 -12.83
CA VAL A 25 20.82 -11.60 -13.53
C VAL A 25 21.96 -11.28 -12.55
N PRO A 26 21.82 -10.38 -11.56
CA PRO A 26 22.83 -10.17 -10.52
C PRO A 26 23.07 -11.42 -9.68
N ALA A 27 22.02 -12.18 -9.36
CA ALA A 27 22.15 -13.43 -8.60
C ALA A 27 22.94 -14.49 -9.37
N LEU A 28 22.76 -14.58 -10.70
CA LEU A 28 23.57 -15.44 -11.57
C LEU A 28 25.03 -14.99 -11.61
N ILE A 29 25.28 -13.70 -11.79
CA ILE A 29 26.64 -13.13 -11.84
C ILE A 29 27.38 -13.44 -10.54
N MET A 30 26.71 -13.24 -9.39
CA MET A 30 27.29 -13.53 -8.08
C MET A 30 27.52 -15.03 -7.87
N TYR A 31 26.61 -15.89 -8.36
CA TYR A 31 26.80 -17.34 -8.33
C TYR A 31 28.03 -17.78 -9.13
N PHE A 32 28.22 -17.27 -10.35
CA PHE A 32 29.39 -17.61 -11.17
C PHE A 32 30.70 -17.10 -10.56
N ALA A 33 30.72 -15.86 -10.05
CA ALA A 33 31.91 -15.28 -9.42
C ALA A 33 32.33 -16.03 -8.13
N VAL A 34 31.36 -16.42 -7.29
CA VAL A 34 31.65 -17.11 -6.02
C VAL A 34 31.92 -18.59 -6.23
N ARG A 35 31.35 -19.22 -7.27
CA ARG A 35 31.55 -20.63 -7.59
C ARG A 35 33.01 -20.94 -7.92
N GLU A 36 33.70 -20.07 -8.67
CA GLU A 36 35.11 -20.27 -9.00
C GLU A 36 36.03 -20.14 -7.78
N ALA A 37 35.69 -19.30 -6.82
CA ALA A 37 36.55 -19.00 -5.67
C ALA A 37 36.27 -19.86 -4.42
N PHE A 38 35.02 -20.26 -4.17
CA PHE A 38 34.60 -20.89 -2.89
C PHE A 38 33.76 -22.17 -3.07
N GLY A 39 33.57 -22.63 -4.30
CA GLY A 39 32.80 -23.84 -4.60
C GLY A 39 31.28 -23.64 -4.57
N THR A 40 30.56 -24.69 -4.98
CA THR A 40 29.14 -24.62 -5.35
C THR A 40 28.20 -24.30 -4.18
N ALA A 41 28.48 -24.84 -2.99
CA ALA A 41 27.61 -24.67 -1.82
C ALA A 41 27.61 -23.23 -1.29
N ALA A 42 28.79 -22.61 -1.18
CA ALA A 42 28.92 -21.21 -0.76
C ALA A 42 28.29 -20.23 -1.77
N ALA A 43 28.42 -20.53 -3.07
CA ALA A 43 27.83 -19.74 -4.14
C ALA A 43 26.29 -19.71 -4.10
N ILE A 44 25.64 -20.85 -3.78
CA ILE A 44 24.18 -20.93 -3.65
C ILE A 44 23.69 -20.05 -2.50
N ILE A 45 24.34 -20.13 -1.34
CA ILE A 45 23.96 -19.35 -0.14
C ILE A 45 24.14 -17.85 -0.41
N ALA A 46 25.29 -17.45 -0.98
CA ALA A 46 25.57 -16.06 -1.32
C ALA A 46 24.53 -15.50 -2.33
N ALA A 47 24.23 -16.26 -3.38
CA ALA A 47 23.23 -15.87 -4.38
C ALA A 47 21.82 -15.77 -3.78
N ALA A 48 21.45 -16.66 -2.87
CA ALA A 48 20.15 -16.61 -2.19
C ALA A 48 20.01 -15.37 -1.29
N VAL A 49 21.04 -15.07 -0.48
CA VAL A 49 21.05 -13.89 0.39
C VAL A 49 21.01 -12.60 -0.42
N PHE A 50 21.80 -12.51 -1.48
CA PHE A 50 21.80 -11.34 -2.36
C PHE A 50 20.48 -11.18 -3.11
N GLY A 51 19.93 -12.28 -3.65
CA GLY A 51 18.64 -12.29 -4.31
C GLY A 51 17.51 -11.83 -3.39
N MET A 52 17.47 -12.31 -2.15
CA MET A 52 16.51 -11.85 -1.15
C MET A 52 16.69 -10.37 -0.80
N GLY A 53 17.93 -9.91 -0.60
CA GLY A 53 18.24 -8.51 -0.30
C GLY A 53 17.81 -7.58 -1.43
N PHE A 54 18.17 -7.92 -2.67
CA PHE A 54 17.82 -7.14 -3.85
C PHE A 54 16.30 -7.13 -4.09
N PHE A 55 15.62 -8.27 -3.92
CA PHE A 55 14.16 -8.33 -3.99
C PHE A 55 13.50 -7.43 -2.93
N ALA A 56 14.02 -7.44 -1.70
CA ALA A 56 13.52 -6.57 -0.64
C ALA A 56 13.70 -5.09 -0.99
N ILE A 57 14.86 -4.69 -1.51
CA ILE A 57 15.15 -3.31 -1.94
C ILE A 57 14.23 -2.88 -3.08
N CYS A 58 14.11 -3.69 -4.14
CA CYS A 58 13.23 -3.40 -5.26
C CYS A 58 11.76 -3.33 -4.84
N SER A 59 11.33 -4.21 -3.93
CA SER A 59 9.97 -4.18 -3.38
C SER A 59 9.70 -2.87 -2.61
N ARG A 60 10.64 -2.43 -1.77
CA ARG A 60 10.53 -1.16 -1.03
C ARG A 60 10.57 0.05 -1.96
N GLY A 61 11.44 0.04 -2.98
CA GLY A 61 11.53 1.11 -3.97
C GLY A 61 10.23 1.29 -4.76
N ARG A 62 9.64 0.21 -5.27
CA ARG A 62 8.31 0.26 -5.91
C ARG A 62 7.25 0.85 -4.98
N MET A 63 7.26 0.42 -3.72
CA MET A 63 6.27 0.87 -2.75
C MET A 63 6.37 2.36 -2.48
N ARG A 64 7.60 2.89 -2.40
CA ARG A 64 7.84 4.32 -2.24
C ARG A 64 7.30 5.12 -3.42
N VAL A 65 7.57 4.69 -4.66
CA VAL A 65 7.08 5.37 -5.86
C VAL A 65 5.55 5.39 -5.92
N ILE A 66 4.89 4.26 -5.62
CA ILE A 66 3.42 4.21 -5.60
C ILE A 66 2.85 5.13 -4.50
N CYS A 67 3.48 5.15 -3.32
CA CYS A 67 3.07 6.01 -2.22
C CYS A 67 3.22 7.51 -2.57
N GLU A 68 4.37 7.91 -3.12
CA GLU A 68 4.63 9.29 -3.52
C GLU A 68 3.65 9.75 -4.61
N GLU A 69 3.35 8.90 -5.60
CA GLU A 69 2.36 9.20 -6.64
C GLU A 69 0.94 9.37 -6.06
N ILE A 70 0.53 8.50 -5.13
CA ILE A 70 -0.80 8.58 -4.49
C ILE A 70 -0.92 9.87 -3.68
N VAL A 71 0.08 10.19 -2.86
CA VAL A 71 0.09 11.41 -2.05
C VAL A 71 0.04 12.62 -2.98
N SER A 72 0.86 12.64 -4.03
CA SER A 72 0.88 13.74 -5.00
C SER A 72 -0.45 13.93 -5.75
N ASP A 73 -1.06 12.85 -6.28
CA ASP A 73 -2.32 12.93 -7.04
C ASP A 73 -3.50 13.35 -6.15
N ILE A 74 -3.49 12.97 -4.86
CA ILE A 74 -4.51 13.41 -3.89
C ILE A 74 -4.28 14.86 -3.45
N SER A 75 -3.05 15.23 -3.07
CA SER A 75 -2.72 16.60 -2.69
C SER A 75 -3.02 17.59 -3.82
N GLU A 76 -2.62 17.30 -5.07
CA GLU A 76 -2.93 18.17 -6.22
C GLU A 76 -4.45 18.28 -6.45
N THR A 77 -5.21 17.25 -6.12
CA THR A 77 -6.68 17.28 -6.25
C THR A 77 -7.31 18.16 -5.16
N LEU A 78 -6.82 18.07 -3.92
CA LEU A 78 -7.35 18.85 -2.79
C LEU A 78 -6.92 20.32 -2.87
N GLU A 79 -5.68 20.60 -3.28
CA GLU A 79 -5.20 21.98 -3.53
C GLU A 79 -6.07 22.68 -4.58
N LYS A 80 -6.43 21.99 -5.67
CA LYS A 80 -7.36 22.53 -6.69
C LYS A 80 -8.75 22.83 -6.16
N MET A 81 -9.16 22.16 -5.09
CA MET A 81 -10.43 22.39 -4.41
C MET A 81 -10.30 23.41 -3.27
N GLY A 82 -9.11 23.99 -3.05
CA GLY A 82 -8.85 25.00 -2.03
C GLY A 82 -8.55 24.44 -0.64
N HIS A 83 -8.02 23.22 -0.55
CA HIS A 83 -7.67 22.58 0.72
C HIS A 83 -6.25 21.99 0.69
N ASP A 84 -5.38 22.48 1.58
CA ASP A 84 -3.95 22.14 1.65
C ASP A 84 -3.54 21.49 2.98
N GLU A 85 -4.32 21.66 4.05
CA GLU A 85 -4.04 21.06 5.37
C GLU A 85 -4.41 19.57 5.42
N ILE A 86 -3.53 18.70 4.94
CA ILE A 86 -3.78 17.24 4.83
C ILE A 86 -2.61 16.44 5.40
N PHE A 87 -2.91 15.38 6.15
CA PHE A 87 -1.93 14.41 6.63
C PHE A 87 -2.22 13.03 6.04
N PHE A 88 -1.17 12.38 5.53
CA PHE A 88 -1.27 11.06 4.89
C PHE A 88 -0.52 10.00 5.69
N GLU A 89 -1.19 8.87 5.91
CA GLU A 89 -0.57 7.67 6.44
C GLU A 89 -0.79 6.52 5.47
N VAL A 90 0.29 5.98 4.93
CA VAL A 90 0.25 4.81 4.05
C VAL A 90 0.87 3.64 4.78
N LYS A 91 0.02 2.68 5.19
CA LYS A 91 0.46 1.43 5.81
C LYS A 91 0.54 0.32 4.79
N LYS A 92 1.69 -0.35 4.75
CA LYS A 92 1.89 -1.56 3.94
C LYS A 92 1.20 -2.74 4.60
N PHE A 93 0.35 -3.43 3.84
CA PHE A 93 -0.28 -4.70 4.25
C PHE A 93 -0.18 -5.67 3.08
N SER A 94 0.66 -6.71 3.16
CA SER A 94 0.78 -7.67 2.04
C SER A 94 -0.59 -8.31 1.74
N PRO A 95 -1.11 -8.23 0.50
CA PRO A 95 -0.40 -7.91 -0.75
C PRO A 95 -0.47 -6.46 -1.29
N GLY A 96 -1.02 -5.48 -0.57
CA GLY A 96 -1.16 -4.07 -1.01
C GLY A 96 -0.97 -3.00 0.07
N PHE A 97 -1.78 -1.93 0.02
CA PHE A 97 -1.68 -0.75 0.88
C PHE A 97 -3.01 -0.38 1.51
N VAL A 98 -2.95 0.07 2.76
CA VAL A 98 -4.03 0.80 3.41
C VAL A 98 -3.64 2.26 3.44
N ILE A 99 -4.44 3.10 2.80
CA ILE A 99 -4.23 4.54 2.74
C ILE A 99 -5.18 5.18 3.74
N ARG A 100 -4.65 5.97 4.66
CA ARG A 100 -5.41 6.81 5.56
C ARG A 100 -5.11 8.27 5.25
N VAL A 101 -6.16 9.03 4.98
CA VAL A 101 -6.08 10.46 4.71
C VAL A 101 -6.79 11.17 5.84
N TYR A 102 -6.08 12.09 6.47
CA TYR A 102 -6.57 12.93 7.55
C TYR A 102 -6.71 14.34 7.01
N LEU A 103 -7.94 14.81 6.88
CA LEU A 103 -8.27 16.16 6.47
C LEU A 103 -8.28 17.02 7.74
N ILE A 104 -7.50 18.11 7.77
CA ILE A 104 -7.44 18.98 8.94
C ILE A 104 -8.45 20.10 8.75
N ARG A 105 -9.41 20.26 9.67
CA ARG A 105 -10.41 21.32 9.66
C ARG A 105 -11.29 21.36 8.40
N ALA A 106 -11.52 20.23 7.75
CA ALA A 106 -12.38 20.20 6.57
C ALA A 106 -13.87 20.40 6.92
N ARG A 107 -14.28 20.02 8.14
CA ARG A 107 -15.63 20.24 8.71
C ARG A 107 -16.74 19.89 7.70
N ASN A 108 -17.53 20.89 7.29
CA ASN A 108 -18.67 20.72 6.39
C ASN A 108 -18.26 20.30 4.96
N SER A 109 -17.01 20.53 4.56
CA SER A 109 -16.48 20.15 3.25
C SER A 109 -15.88 18.73 3.23
N ALA A 110 -15.73 18.08 4.39
CA ALA A 110 -15.16 16.74 4.50
C ALA A 110 -15.86 15.68 3.62
N PRO A 111 -17.21 15.66 3.47
CA PRO A 111 -17.87 14.70 2.57
C PRO A 111 -17.51 14.91 1.09
N MET A 112 -17.35 16.16 0.67
CA MET A 112 -16.95 16.51 -0.69
C MET A 112 -15.52 16.03 -0.99
N TYR A 113 -14.58 16.34 -0.10
CA TYR A 113 -13.19 15.91 -0.23
C TYR A 113 -13.06 14.39 -0.18
N LYS A 114 -13.77 13.72 0.73
CA LYS A 114 -13.82 12.26 0.80
C LYS A 114 -14.25 11.64 -0.54
N LYS A 115 -15.30 12.17 -1.16
CA LYS A 115 -15.76 11.67 -2.48
C LYS A 115 -14.71 11.87 -3.56
N ALA A 116 -14.10 13.07 -3.63
CA ALA A 116 -13.04 13.37 -4.59
C ALA A 116 -11.81 12.46 -4.43
N ILE A 117 -11.36 12.22 -3.19
CA ILE A 117 -10.26 11.32 -2.86
C ILE A 117 -10.58 9.89 -3.31
N LEU A 118 -11.75 9.37 -2.94
CA LEU A 118 -12.15 8.00 -3.29
C LEU A 118 -12.32 7.83 -4.80
N ASP A 119 -12.89 8.82 -5.50
CA ASP A 119 -12.99 8.81 -6.95
C ASP A 119 -11.62 8.83 -7.62
N ARG A 120 -10.67 9.60 -7.09
CA ARG A 120 -9.29 9.61 -7.59
C ARG A 120 -8.59 8.28 -7.36
N LEU A 121 -8.69 7.74 -6.15
CA LEU A 121 -8.11 6.45 -5.82
C LEU A 121 -8.67 5.31 -6.68
N ASN A 122 -9.96 5.38 -7.03
CA ASN A 122 -10.62 4.40 -7.90
C ASN A 122 -10.29 4.56 -9.39
N ARG A 123 -9.86 5.74 -9.83
CA ARG A 123 -9.45 6.01 -11.23
C ARG A 123 -7.95 5.88 -11.45
N GLY A 124 -7.16 5.90 -10.37
CA GLY A 124 -5.71 5.74 -10.43
C GLY A 124 -5.28 4.35 -10.86
N TRP A 125 -4.21 4.25 -11.66
CA TRP A 125 -3.59 3.00 -12.07
C TRP A 125 -3.08 2.17 -10.87
N TYR A 126 -2.82 2.85 -9.75
CA TYR A 126 -2.41 2.25 -8.48
C TYR A 126 -3.55 1.56 -7.72
N LYS A 127 -4.82 1.64 -8.17
CA LYS A 127 -5.99 1.02 -7.52
C LYS A 127 -5.76 -0.46 -7.17
N ARG A 128 -5.13 -1.23 -8.06
CA ARG A 128 -4.86 -2.67 -7.86
C ARG A 128 -3.98 -2.95 -6.63
N HIS A 129 -3.25 -1.95 -6.16
CA HIS A 129 -2.39 -2.03 -4.99
C HIS A 129 -3.06 -1.46 -3.73
N VAL A 130 -4.17 -0.76 -3.84
CA VAL A 130 -4.90 -0.17 -2.70
C VAL A 130 -5.92 -1.19 -2.19
N LEU A 131 -5.70 -1.69 -0.98
CA LEU A 131 -6.60 -2.61 -0.29
C LEU A 131 -7.76 -1.87 0.38
N ALA A 132 -7.46 -0.73 1.01
CA ALA A 132 -8.45 0.09 1.67
C ALA A 132 -8.03 1.57 1.68
N ALA A 133 -9.02 2.44 1.63
CA ALA A 133 -8.85 3.88 1.76
C ALA A 133 -9.79 4.40 2.86
N GLN A 134 -9.24 5.06 3.86
CA GLN A 134 -9.97 5.65 4.97
C GLN A 134 -9.72 7.16 4.96
N VAL A 135 -10.79 7.95 4.94
CA VAL A 135 -10.70 9.42 4.98
C VAL A 135 -11.40 9.88 6.25
N VAL A 136 -10.69 10.62 7.09
CA VAL A 136 -11.15 11.12 8.39
C VAL A 136 -10.90 12.61 8.46
N ASP A 137 -11.88 13.36 8.98
CA ASP A 137 -11.74 14.77 9.30
C ASP A 137 -11.29 14.91 10.76
N ILE A 138 -10.28 15.74 11.00
CA ILE A 138 -9.66 15.98 12.32
C ILE A 138 -9.47 17.48 12.53
N GLU A 139 -9.38 17.96 13.77
CA GLU A 139 -9.25 19.40 14.03
C GLU A 139 -7.81 19.90 13.96
N GLY A 140 -6.85 19.03 14.24
CA GLY A 140 -5.42 19.31 14.12
C GLY A 140 -4.56 18.05 14.05
N VAL A 141 -3.27 18.22 13.70
CA VAL A 141 -2.31 17.10 13.59
C VAL A 141 -2.15 16.33 14.91
N GLU A 142 -2.41 16.97 16.05
CA GLU A 142 -2.33 16.35 17.37
C GLU A 142 -3.37 15.22 17.55
N ASP A 143 -4.52 15.34 16.87
CA ASP A 143 -5.63 14.38 16.92
C ASP A 143 -5.36 13.13 16.07
N VAL A 144 -4.32 13.14 15.23
CA VAL A 144 -3.97 12.00 14.37
C VAL A 144 -3.78 10.72 15.20
N LYS A 145 -3.14 10.82 16.37
CA LYS A 145 -2.93 9.66 17.26
C LYS A 145 -4.23 9.12 17.82
N GLU A 146 -5.19 10.00 18.15
CA GLU A 146 -6.49 9.59 18.67
C GLU A 146 -7.34 8.96 17.57
N ALA A 147 -7.40 9.59 16.40
CA ALA A 147 -8.06 9.05 15.22
C ALA A 147 -7.47 7.67 14.83
N GLN A 148 -6.14 7.50 14.88
CA GLN A 148 -5.49 6.20 14.68
C GLN A 148 -5.98 5.12 15.66
N ARG A 149 -6.15 5.45 16.95
CA ARG A 149 -6.65 4.52 17.97
C ARG A 149 -8.09 4.11 17.66
N MET A 150 -8.95 5.07 17.32
CA MET A 150 -10.35 4.81 16.95
C MET A 150 -10.47 3.94 15.69
N LEU A 151 -9.67 4.24 14.66
CA LEU A 151 -9.63 3.45 13.42
C LEU A 151 -9.15 2.01 13.68
N ASN A 152 -8.19 1.83 14.58
CA ASN A 152 -7.70 0.50 14.94
C ASN A 152 -8.70 -0.29 15.80
N SER A 153 -9.37 0.37 16.76
CA SER A 153 -10.41 -0.28 17.57
C SER A 153 -11.60 -0.70 16.73
N ALA A 154 -12.06 0.16 15.81
CA ALA A 154 -13.15 -0.15 14.89
C ALA A 154 -12.81 -1.33 13.97
N LEU A 155 -11.57 -1.40 13.45
CA LEU A 155 -11.10 -2.55 12.67
C LEU A 155 -11.04 -3.84 13.50
N LEU A 156 -10.60 -3.75 14.77
CA LEU A 156 -10.56 -4.90 15.68
C LEU A 156 -11.96 -5.40 16.06
N GLU A 157 -12.91 -4.50 16.26
CA GLU A 157 -14.30 -4.84 16.54
C GLU A 157 -14.96 -5.53 15.35
N ASP A 158 -14.74 -5.02 14.13
CA ASP A 158 -15.29 -5.63 12.91
C ASP A 158 -14.71 -7.04 12.66
N LEU A 159 -13.43 -7.25 12.99
CA LEU A 159 -12.80 -8.58 12.98
C LEU A 159 -13.36 -9.52 14.04
N LYS A 160 -13.53 -9.04 15.28
CA LYS A 160 -14.16 -9.82 16.37
C LYS A 160 -15.59 -10.22 16.01
N ARG A 161 -16.35 -9.33 15.39
CA ARG A 161 -17.73 -9.58 14.96
C ARG A 161 -17.77 -10.67 13.88
N LYS A 162 -16.90 -10.58 12.86
CA LYS A 162 -16.76 -11.62 11.83
C LYS A 162 -16.31 -12.97 12.37
N LEU A 163 -15.44 -13.00 13.38
CA LEU A 163 -15.03 -14.24 14.06
C LEU A 163 -16.17 -14.86 14.88
N LYS A 164 -16.99 -14.02 15.52
CA LYS A 164 -18.14 -14.45 16.32
C LYS A 164 -19.30 -14.95 15.44
N ASP A 165 -19.52 -14.30 14.29
CA ASP A 165 -20.54 -14.72 13.33
C ASP A 165 -20.12 -15.96 12.53
N GLY A 166 -18.82 -16.14 12.26
CA GLY A 166 -18.28 -17.36 11.60
C GLY A 166 -18.19 -18.60 12.51
N SER A 167 -18.34 -18.44 13.82
CA SER A 167 -18.40 -19.55 14.79
C SER A 167 -19.84 -19.93 15.19
N GLY A 168 -20.85 -19.22 14.68
CA GLY A 168 -22.27 -19.48 14.96
C GLY A 168 -23.00 -20.43 13.99
N ASP A 169 -22.36 -20.85 12.89
CA ASP A 169 -22.99 -21.68 11.84
C ASP A 169 -22.50 -23.15 11.84
N LYS A 170 -22.19 -23.70 13.03
CA LYS A 170 -21.91 -25.14 13.20
C LYS A 170 -22.79 -25.87 14.23
N ASP A 171 -23.74 -25.18 14.87
CA ASP A 171 -24.67 -25.79 15.84
C ASP A 171 -26.15 -25.58 15.46
N LYS A 172 -26.52 -25.95 14.23
CA LYS A 172 -27.91 -26.33 13.96
C LYS A 172 -28.00 -27.86 13.99
N PRO A 173 -28.66 -28.47 14.99
CA PRO A 173 -29.00 -29.88 14.90
C PRO A 173 -29.96 -30.04 13.72
N ASP A 174 -29.65 -31.00 12.85
CA ASP A 174 -30.50 -31.45 11.75
C ASP A 174 -31.77 -32.08 12.34
N GLY A 175 -32.75 -31.22 12.63
CA GLY A 175 -34.10 -31.62 12.94
C GLY A 175 -34.89 -31.72 11.65
N ARG A 176 -34.79 -32.87 10.95
CA ARG A 176 -35.75 -33.22 9.91
C ARG A 176 -36.39 -34.57 10.21
N ARG A 177 -37.72 -34.47 10.25
CA ARG A 177 -38.74 -35.51 10.48
C ARG A 177 -38.62 -36.67 9.50
#